data_AF-A0A1V5HXB5-F1
#
_entry.id   AF-A0A1V5HXB5-F1
#
_cell.length_a   1.000
_cell.length_b   1.000
_cell.length_c   1.000
_cell.angle_alpha   90.00
_cell.angle_beta   90.00
_cell.angle_gamma   90.00
#
_symmetry.space_group_name_H-M   'P 1'
#
loop_
_entity.id
_entity.type
_entity.pdbx_description
1 polymer ?
#
loop_
_entity_poly.entity_id
_entity_poly.type
_entity_poly.pdbx_seq_one_letter_code
_entity_poly.pdbx_strand_id
1 'polypeptide(L)'
;MKKLVILIAVACSLGLLLASAAPAAAATREEALSAAQERLARLFDSEETRELFALFDKMKDVGLSWNEDLLTPLKNLVGCKSLEQLHVLWGIGAMNHSYAMLFDKVDENFLETGREIDRRIGFPRAKIREESKAFAEKREGQAASSIDMVLAMLELAKTDDIVLNTLVGGFYGSTLEIFYLLSSLGLASGVTDEFTAFVNGHLPQLELAQEMLEAYSENEELAKMLDTDGKKAVIDSIFAIISGEMGKLTEDDLKEILTIVKSVRDPLVAPCQ
;
A
#
# COMPACT_ATOMS: atom_id res chain seq x y z
N MET A 1 45.59 -46.98 55.25
CA MET A 1 45.95 -47.43 53.89
C MET A 1 44.70 -47.77 53.10
N LYS A 2 44.70 -47.44 51.81
CA LYS A 2 43.77 -47.79 50.72
C LYS A 2 42.59 -46.83 50.45
N LYS A 3 42.74 -46.18 49.29
CA LYS A 3 41.74 -45.51 48.45
C LYS A 3 40.72 -46.51 47.89
N LEU A 4 39.47 -46.10 47.68
CA LEU A 4 38.64 -46.34 46.47
C LEU A 4 37.28 -45.60 46.68
N VAL A 5 36.96 -44.55 45.90
CA VAL A 5 36.20 -44.53 44.62
C VAL A 5 34.67 -44.42 44.79
N ILE A 6 34.18 -43.19 44.58
CA ILE A 6 33.09 -42.74 43.68
C ILE A 6 31.68 -43.41 43.78
N LEU A 7 30.63 -42.62 44.13
CA LEU A 7 29.47 -42.18 43.29
C LEU A 7 28.22 -41.77 44.13
N ILE A 8 27.60 -40.65 43.71
CA ILE A 8 26.17 -40.24 43.84
C ILE A 8 25.70 -39.71 45.20
N ALA A 9 25.51 -38.39 45.28
CA ALA A 9 24.20 -37.76 45.53
C ALA A 9 24.39 -36.24 45.70
N VAL A 10 24.42 -35.51 44.58
CA VAL A 10 24.12 -34.07 44.58
C VAL A 10 22.92 -33.88 43.66
N ALA A 11 21.77 -34.31 44.16
CA ALA A 11 20.50 -33.72 43.80
C ALA A 11 20.29 -32.51 44.72
N CYS A 12 19.58 -31.49 44.23
CA CYS A 12 19.29 -30.18 44.86
C CYS A 12 20.24 -29.05 44.50
N SER A 13 20.16 -28.56 43.25
CA SER A 13 20.21 -27.11 42.92
C SER A 13 20.27 -26.82 41.41
N LEU A 14 19.46 -27.51 40.60
CA LEU A 14 19.15 -27.08 39.22
C LEU A 14 17.64 -27.21 39.01
N GLY A 15 16.91 -26.28 39.60
CA GLY A 15 15.45 -26.31 39.57
C GLY A 15 14.89 -24.95 39.95
N LEU A 16 15.21 -23.93 39.16
CA LEU A 16 14.55 -22.61 39.12
C LEU A 16 15.30 -21.76 38.10
N LEU A 17 15.03 -21.99 36.81
CA LEU A 17 15.20 -21.03 35.70
C LEU A 17 14.68 -21.59 34.35
N LEU A 18 13.74 -22.54 34.41
CA LEU A 18 12.82 -22.79 33.29
C LEU A 18 11.52 -22.07 33.65
N ALA A 19 11.56 -20.74 33.59
CA ALA A 19 10.34 -20.01 33.30
C ALA A 19 9.93 -20.49 31.90
N SER A 20 8.98 -21.41 31.85
CA SER A 20 8.22 -21.67 30.64
C SER A 20 7.66 -20.32 30.22
N ALA A 21 8.30 -19.69 29.24
CA ALA A 21 7.62 -18.72 28.42
C ALA A 21 6.45 -19.50 27.82
N ALA A 22 5.28 -19.37 28.45
CA ALA A 22 4.04 -19.75 27.81
C ALA A 22 4.09 -19.06 26.44
N PRO A 23 3.85 -19.77 25.32
CA PRO A 23 3.76 -19.10 24.04
C PRO A 23 2.77 -17.95 24.23
N ALA A 24 3.22 -16.72 23.95
CA ALA A 24 2.33 -15.57 23.95
C ALA A 24 1.10 -16.01 23.16
N ALA A 25 -0.08 -15.97 23.79
CA ALA A 25 -1.30 -16.36 23.11
C ALA A 25 -1.35 -15.55 21.82
N ALA A 26 -1.40 -16.24 20.67
CA ALA A 26 -1.51 -15.56 19.39
C ALA A 26 -2.73 -14.64 19.48
N ALA A 27 -2.55 -13.35 19.18
CA ALA A 27 -3.65 -12.39 19.17
C ALA A 27 -4.77 -12.97 18.30
N THR A 28 -6.02 -12.80 18.77
CA THR A 28 -7.17 -13.16 17.94
C THR A 28 -7.15 -12.36 16.64
N ARG A 29 -7.78 -12.87 15.59
CA ARG A 29 -7.87 -12.17 14.30
C ARG A 29 -8.39 -10.74 14.46
N GLU A 30 -9.41 -10.54 15.31
CA GLU A 30 -9.99 -9.24 15.62
C GLU A 30 -9.00 -8.29 16.33
N GLU A 31 -8.26 -8.79 17.33
CA GLU A 31 -7.21 -8.00 18.00
C GLU A 31 -6.09 -7.60 17.04
N ALA A 32 -5.70 -8.48 16.12
CA ALA A 32 -4.69 -8.19 15.09
C ALA A 32 -5.19 -7.13 14.09
N LEU A 33 -6.45 -7.23 13.64
CA LEU A 33 -7.07 -6.24 12.76
C LEU A 33 -7.18 -4.87 13.44
N SER A 34 -7.61 -4.84 14.71
CA SER A 34 -7.72 -3.61 15.48
C SER A 34 -6.36 -2.93 15.71
N ALA A 35 -5.31 -3.71 16.05
CA ALA A 35 -3.97 -3.17 16.27
C ALA A 35 -3.38 -2.58 14.97
N ALA A 36 -3.50 -3.29 13.85
CA ALA A 36 -3.08 -2.80 12.54
C ALA A 36 -3.84 -1.51 12.18
N GLN A 37 -5.16 -1.51 12.37
CA GLN A 37 -6.01 -0.34 12.12
C GLN A 37 -5.60 0.88 12.94
N GLU A 38 -5.37 0.74 14.25
CA GLU A 38 -4.98 1.86 15.12
C GLU A 38 -3.63 2.44 14.72
N ARG A 39 -2.67 1.59 14.34
CA ARG A 39 -1.37 2.02 13.83
C ARG A 39 -1.55 2.82 12.54
N LEU A 40 -2.32 2.28 11.58
CA LEU A 40 -2.58 2.92 10.29
C LEU A 40 -3.35 4.25 10.42
N ALA A 41 -4.36 4.33 11.29
CA ALA A 41 -5.14 5.55 11.48
C ALA A 41 -4.31 6.74 11.94
N ARG A 42 -3.29 6.52 12.78
CA ARG A 42 -2.37 7.58 13.19
C ARG A 42 -1.55 8.13 12.02
N LEU A 43 -1.19 7.28 11.07
CA LEU A 43 -0.42 7.70 9.88
C LEU A 43 -1.28 8.55 8.95
N PHE A 44 -2.53 8.16 8.74
CA PHE A 44 -3.42 8.83 7.80
C PHE A 44 -4.09 10.11 8.32
N ASP A 45 -4.10 10.34 9.63
CA ASP A 45 -4.60 11.60 10.22
C ASP A 45 -3.52 12.68 10.40
N SER A 46 -2.30 12.46 9.91
CA SER A 46 -1.21 13.45 9.97
C SER A 46 -1.36 14.58 8.94
N GLU A 47 -0.74 15.73 9.22
CA GLU A 47 -0.61 16.85 8.26
C GLU A 47 0.22 16.43 7.04
N GLU A 48 1.29 15.66 7.25
CA GLU A 48 2.19 15.15 6.21
C GLU A 48 1.43 14.29 5.18
N THR A 49 0.53 13.40 5.64
CA THR A 49 -0.29 12.61 4.72
C THR A 49 -1.26 13.49 3.93
N ARG A 50 -1.77 14.58 4.52
CA ARG A 50 -2.64 15.52 3.79
C ARG A 50 -1.88 16.25 2.69
N GLU A 51 -0.66 16.70 2.99
CA GLU A 51 0.23 17.30 2.01
C GLU A 51 0.59 16.32 0.88
N LEU A 52 0.84 15.06 1.22
CA LEU A 52 1.11 14.01 0.25
C LEU A 52 -0.04 13.81 -0.73
N PHE A 53 -1.29 13.73 -0.23
CA PHE A 53 -2.45 13.56 -1.13
C PHE A 53 -2.68 14.81 -1.98
N ALA A 54 -2.42 16.01 -1.44
CA ALA A 54 -2.47 17.26 -2.20
C ALA A 54 -1.32 17.40 -3.22
N LEU A 55 -0.22 16.67 -3.04
CA LEU A 55 0.90 16.67 -4.00
C LEU A 55 0.45 16.20 -5.38
N PHE A 56 -0.48 15.24 -5.45
CA PHE A 56 -1.00 14.73 -6.71
C PHE A 56 -1.56 15.84 -7.62
N ASP A 57 -2.21 16.86 -7.04
CA ASP A 57 -2.79 17.97 -7.80
C ASP A 57 -1.72 18.83 -8.51
N LYS A 58 -0.45 18.74 -8.07
CA LYS A 58 0.67 19.48 -8.66
C LYS A 58 1.26 18.84 -9.92
N MET A 59 0.78 17.68 -10.39
CA MET A 59 1.30 17.07 -11.63
C MET A 59 1.22 18.01 -12.84
N LYS A 60 0.14 18.80 -12.93
CA LYS A 60 -0.04 19.81 -13.99
C LYS A 60 1.02 20.93 -13.90
N ASP A 61 1.38 21.34 -12.68
CA ASP A 61 2.30 22.46 -12.42
C ASP A 61 3.73 22.13 -12.83
N VAL A 62 4.11 20.85 -12.76
CA VAL A 62 5.44 20.35 -13.14
C VAL A 62 5.52 19.94 -14.61
N GLY A 63 4.54 20.33 -15.41
CA GLY A 63 4.53 20.12 -16.87
C GLY A 63 4.13 18.72 -17.32
N LEU A 64 3.64 17.86 -16.42
CA LEU A 64 3.13 16.54 -16.80
C LEU A 64 1.76 16.69 -17.45
N SER A 65 1.54 15.92 -18.52
CA SER A 65 0.36 16.01 -19.36
C SER A 65 -0.51 14.77 -19.27
N TRP A 66 -1.74 14.89 -19.76
CA TRP A 66 -2.66 13.76 -19.93
C TRP A 66 -2.15 12.81 -21.01
N ASN A 67 -2.05 11.51 -20.68
CA ASN A 67 -1.81 10.45 -21.65
C ASN A 67 -2.68 9.23 -21.33
N GLU A 68 -3.68 8.99 -22.18
CA GLU A 68 -4.64 7.89 -22.05
C GLU A 68 -3.98 6.50 -22.21
N ASP A 69 -2.90 6.41 -22.99
CA ASP A 69 -2.19 5.14 -23.22
C ASP A 69 -1.49 4.60 -21.96
N LEU A 70 -1.34 5.44 -20.93
CA LEU A 70 -0.79 5.03 -19.64
C LEU A 70 -1.84 4.37 -18.74
N LEU A 71 -3.14 4.57 -19.03
CA LEU A 71 -4.21 3.96 -18.24
C LEU A 71 -4.19 2.44 -18.43
N THR A 72 -4.50 1.73 -17.35
CA THR A 72 -4.68 0.29 -17.44
C THR A 72 -5.92 -0.03 -18.29
N PRO A 73 -5.81 -0.84 -19.36
CA PRO A 73 -6.97 -1.32 -20.09
C PRO A 73 -7.68 -2.40 -19.26
N LEU A 74 -8.66 -1.99 -18.45
CA LEU A 74 -9.31 -2.86 -17.46
C LEU A 74 -10.20 -3.98 -18.06
N LYS A 75 -10.43 -3.97 -19.38
CA LYS A 75 -11.25 -4.96 -20.08
C LYS A 75 -10.65 -6.38 -19.95
N ASN A 76 -11.50 -7.34 -19.58
CA ASN A 76 -11.14 -8.75 -19.40
C ASN A 76 -10.05 -9.01 -18.35
N LEU A 77 -9.77 -8.08 -17.42
CA LEU A 77 -8.72 -8.29 -16.42
C LEU A 77 -9.15 -9.15 -15.23
N VAL A 78 -10.43 -9.11 -14.84
CA VAL A 78 -10.88 -9.59 -13.52
C VAL A 78 -11.04 -11.12 -13.45
N GLY A 79 -11.45 -11.76 -14.55
CA GLY A 79 -11.97 -13.14 -14.52
C GLY A 79 -11.03 -14.20 -13.95
N CYS A 80 -9.73 -14.04 -14.18
CA CYS A 80 -8.66 -14.98 -13.87
C CYS A 80 -7.79 -14.57 -12.67
N LYS A 81 -8.08 -13.45 -12.02
CA LYS A 81 -7.22 -12.88 -10.98
C LYS A 81 -7.57 -13.46 -9.60
N SER A 82 -6.54 -13.66 -8.77
CA SER A 82 -6.72 -14.03 -7.37
C SER A 82 -7.27 -12.86 -6.55
N LEU A 83 -7.80 -13.11 -5.36
CA LEU A 83 -8.26 -12.04 -4.45
C LEU A 83 -7.16 -11.05 -4.12
N GLU A 84 -5.95 -11.54 -3.85
CA GLU A 84 -4.76 -10.72 -3.64
C GLU A 84 -4.54 -9.75 -4.82
N GLN A 85 -4.52 -10.28 -6.05
CA GLN A 85 -4.33 -9.47 -7.25
C GLN A 85 -5.45 -8.46 -7.44
N LEU A 86 -6.69 -8.81 -7.06
CA LEU A 86 -7.83 -7.91 -7.15
C LEU A 86 -7.75 -6.74 -6.15
N HIS A 87 -7.21 -6.94 -4.94
CA HIS A 87 -6.96 -5.82 -4.02
C HIS A 87 -5.93 -4.85 -4.59
N VAL A 88 -4.87 -5.35 -5.23
CA VAL A 88 -3.87 -4.49 -5.89
C VAL A 88 -4.46 -3.78 -7.12
N LEU A 89 -5.22 -4.49 -7.96
CA LEU A 89 -5.89 -3.92 -9.12
C LEU A 89 -6.92 -2.85 -8.76
N TRP A 90 -7.57 -2.98 -7.60
CA TRP A 90 -8.47 -1.95 -7.07
C TRP A 90 -7.72 -0.62 -6.89
N GLY A 91 -6.51 -0.67 -6.32
CA GLY A 91 -5.62 0.48 -6.13
C GLY A 91 -5.12 1.10 -7.44
N ILE A 92 -4.68 0.25 -8.37
CA ILE A 92 -4.28 0.66 -9.73
C ILE A 92 -5.43 1.39 -10.43
N GLY A 93 -6.64 0.83 -10.37
CA GLY A 93 -7.84 1.45 -10.92
C GLY A 93 -8.16 2.79 -10.27
N ALA A 94 -8.08 2.87 -8.94
CA ALA A 94 -8.34 4.11 -8.21
C ALA A 94 -7.34 5.23 -8.59
N MET A 95 -6.07 4.90 -8.79
CA MET A 95 -5.06 5.87 -9.23
C MET A 95 -5.29 6.32 -10.68
N ASN A 96 -5.62 5.40 -11.59
CA ASN A 96 -6.00 5.75 -12.98
C ASN A 96 -7.20 6.70 -13.03
N HIS A 97 -8.20 6.44 -12.18
CA HIS A 97 -9.35 7.32 -12.05
C HIS A 97 -8.97 8.72 -11.53
N SER A 98 -8.12 8.79 -10.49
CA SER A 98 -7.62 10.06 -9.96
C SER A 98 -6.84 10.84 -11.02
N TYR A 99 -5.98 10.16 -11.78
CA TYR A 99 -5.22 10.77 -12.88
C TYR A 99 -6.14 11.29 -13.99
N ALA A 100 -7.15 10.52 -14.39
CA ALA A 100 -8.16 11.00 -15.33
C ALA A 100 -8.90 12.24 -14.82
N MET A 101 -9.37 12.19 -13.57
CA MET A 101 -10.08 13.32 -12.95
C MET A 101 -9.22 14.57 -12.83
N LEU A 102 -7.93 14.42 -12.52
CA LEU A 102 -7.01 15.56 -12.45
C LEU A 102 -6.98 16.34 -13.76
N PHE A 103 -7.13 15.68 -14.91
CA PHE A 103 -7.16 16.29 -16.25
C PHE A 103 -8.58 16.47 -16.81
N ASP A 104 -9.59 16.51 -15.94
CA ASP A 104 -10.99 16.73 -16.29
C ASP A 104 -11.53 15.69 -17.29
N LYS A 105 -11.04 14.44 -17.18
CA LYS A 105 -11.46 13.28 -17.99
C LYS A 105 -12.33 12.33 -17.18
N VAL A 106 -13.07 11.49 -17.91
CA VAL A 106 -13.88 10.41 -17.35
C VAL A 106 -13.22 9.09 -17.71
N ASP A 107 -12.87 8.29 -16.70
CA ASP A 107 -12.42 6.91 -16.89
C ASP A 107 -13.63 5.96 -16.78
N GLU A 108 -14.28 5.71 -17.92
CA GLU A 108 -15.43 4.78 -17.99
C GLU A 108 -15.02 3.33 -17.68
N ASN A 109 -13.78 2.95 -17.99
CA ASN A 109 -13.25 1.62 -17.74
C ASN A 109 -13.14 1.34 -16.24
N PHE A 110 -12.75 2.33 -15.45
CA PHE A 110 -12.75 2.24 -13.99
C PHE A 110 -14.17 2.08 -13.43
N LEU A 111 -15.16 2.80 -13.96
CA LEU A 111 -16.53 2.71 -13.45
C LEU A 111 -17.12 1.30 -13.65
N GLU A 112 -16.87 0.68 -14.80
CA GLU A 112 -17.38 -0.67 -15.07
C GLU A 112 -16.57 -1.76 -14.37
N THR A 113 -15.25 -1.71 -14.52
CA THR A 113 -14.39 -2.78 -13.98
C THR A 113 -14.20 -2.65 -12.48
N GLY A 114 -14.17 -1.43 -11.94
CA GLY A 114 -14.13 -1.19 -10.49
C GLY A 114 -15.32 -1.82 -9.77
N ARG A 115 -16.53 -1.75 -10.35
CA ARG A 115 -17.71 -2.43 -9.80
C ARG A 115 -17.58 -3.95 -9.81
N GLU A 116 -17.00 -4.52 -10.86
CA GLU A 116 -16.76 -5.97 -10.93
C GLU A 116 -15.68 -6.41 -9.94
N ILE A 117 -14.61 -5.63 -9.76
CA ILE A 117 -13.59 -5.85 -8.72
C ILE A 117 -14.25 -5.81 -7.34
N ASP A 118 -15.01 -4.76 -7.02
CA ASP A 118 -15.71 -4.63 -5.74
C ASP A 118 -16.58 -5.86 -5.44
N ARG A 119 -17.36 -6.30 -6.44
CA ARG A 119 -18.24 -7.46 -6.31
C ARG A 119 -17.46 -8.74 -6.04
N ARG A 120 -16.31 -8.93 -6.68
CA ARG A 120 -15.46 -10.12 -6.54
C ARG A 120 -14.75 -10.17 -5.20
N ILE A 121 -14.27 -9.03 -4.70
CA ILE A 121 -13.58 -8.96 -3.40
C ILE A 121 -14.58 -8.83 -2.24
N GLY A 122 -15.84 -8.50 -2.50
CA GLY A 122 -16.85 -8.26 -1.47
C GLY A 122 -16.76 -6.87 -0.83
N PHE A 123 -16.22 -5.89 -1.55
CA PHE A 123 -15.96 -4.54 -1.02
C PHE A 123 -17.26 -3.81 -0.67
N PRO A 124 -17.44 -3.33 0.58
CA PRO A 124 -18.68 -2.72 1.03
C PRO A 124 -18.79 -1.23 0.63
N ARG A 125 -18.72 -0.93 -0.67
CA ARG A 125 -18.64 0.45 -1.22
C ARG A 125 -19.72 1.38 -0.66
N ALA A 126 -20.96 0.92 -0.53
CA ALA A 126 -22.07 1.75 -0.04
C ALA A 126 -21.84 2.18 1.42
N LYS A 127 -21.40 1.24 2.28
CA LYS A 127 -21.10 1.50 3.69
C LYS A 127 -19.90 2.44 3.84
N ILE A 128 -18.84 2.22 3.07
CA ILE A 128 -17.66 3.10 3.05
C ILE A 128 -18.05 4.52 2.62
N ARG A 129 -18.91 4.66 1.61
CA ARG A 129 -19.36 5.98 1.15
C ARG A 129 -20.19 6.72 2.20
N GLU A 130 -21.02 6.02 2.95
CA GLU A 130 -21.79 6.60 4.05
C GLU A 130 -20.85 7.08 5.17
N GLU A 131 -19.94 6.23 5.61
CA GLU A 131 -18.96 6.56 6.66
C GLU A 131 -18.03 7.71 6.23
N SER A 132 -17.55 7.70 4.98
CA SER A 132 -16.70 8.75 4.42
C SER A 132 -17.38 10.13 4.43
N LYS A 133 -18.70 10.19 4.17
CA LYS A 133 -19.45 11.45 4.30
C LYS A 133 -19.49 11.94 5.75
N ALA A 134 -19.67 11.03 6.70
CA ALA A 134 -19.67 11.38 8.12
C ALA A 134 -18.30 11.92 8.59
N PHE A 135 -17.19 11.42 8.02
CA PHE A 135 -15.87 12.01 8.24
C PHE A 135 -15.73 13.40 7.61
N ALA A 136 -16.17 13.56 6.35
CA ALA A 136 -16.09 14.84 5.65
C ALA A 136 -16.88 15.95 6.38
N GLU A 137 -18.07 15.64 6.89
CA GLU A 137 -18.90 16.59 7.65
C GLU A 137 -18.25 17.04 8.96
N LYS A 138 -17.43 16.18 9.59
CA LYS A 138 -16.70 16.52 10.83
C LYS A 138 -15.45 17.37 10.59
N ARG A 139 -14.90 17.39 9.37
CA ARG A 139 -13.63 18.04 9.02
C ARG A 139 -13.82 19.34 8.23
N GLU A 140 -14.82 20.15 8.59
CA GLU A 140 -15.19 21.42 7.90
C GLU A 140 -13.99 22.16 7.28
N GLY A 141 -14.02 22.36 5.95
CA GLY A 141 -13.03 23.17 5.22
C GLY A 141 -11.76 22.43 4.74
N GLN A 142 -11.59 21.14 5.03
CA GLN A 142 -10.40 20.36 4.65
C GLN A 142 -10.73 19.34 3.55
N ALA A 143 -10.69 19.77 2.29
CA ALA A 143 -11.07 18.94 1.15
C ALA A 143 -9.92 18.00 0.74
N ALA A 144 -9.93 16.78 1.25
CA ALA A 144 -9.25 15.66 0.62
C ALA A 144 -10.17 14.43 0.69
N SER A 145 -11.07 14.31 -0.29
CA SER A 145 -12.09 13.25 -0.37
C SER A 145 -11.48 11.84 -0.27
N SER A 146 -10.25 11.68 -0.78
CA SER A 146 -9.49 10.43 -0.68
C SER A 146 -9.08 10.09 0.76
N ILE A 147 -8.77 11.09 1.60
CA ILE A 147 -8.42 10.87 3.01
C ILE A 147 -9.67 10.49 3.81
N ASP A 148 -10.82 11.14 3.57
CA ASP A 148 -12.09 10.73 4.20
C ASP A 148 -12.43 9.28 3.88
N MET A 149 -12.20 8.86 2.64
CA MET A 149 -12.43 7.47 2.23
C MET A 149 -11.48 6.50 2.93
N VAL A 150 -10.18 6.84 3.05
CA VAL A 150 -9.22 6.01 3.77
C VAL A 150 -9.57 5.90 5.26
N LEU A 151 -9.92 7.01 5.92
CA LEU A 151 -10.34 7.01 7.32
C LEU A 151 -11.61 6.17 7.53
N ALA A 152 -12.57 6.24 6.62
CA ALA A 152 -13.76 5.38 6.63
C ALA A 152 -13.42 3.89 6.45
N MET A 153 -12.49 3.57 5.55
CA MET A 153 -12.00 2.20 5.37
C MET A 153 -11.31 1.69 6.65
N LEU A 154 -10.48 2.53 7.27
CA LEU A 154 -9.83 2.20 8.53
C LEU A 154 -10.85 1.94 9.65
N GLU A 155 -11.89 2.76 9.79
CA GLU A 155 -12.91 2.53 10.83
C GLU A 155 -13.59 1.17 10.65
N LEU A 156 -13.91 0.79 9.41
CA LEU A 156 -14.54 -0.51 9.11
C LEU A 156 -13.58 -1.69 9.24
N ALA A 157 -12.29 -1.49 8.93
CA ALA A 157 -11.25 -2.50 8.98
C ALA A 157 -11.05 -3.12 10.37
N LYS A 158 -11.52 -2.47 11.45
CA LYS A 158 -11.53 -3.02 12.82
C LYS A 158 -12.17 -4.40 12.92
N THR A 159 -13.16 -4.67 12.05
CA THR A 159 -13.94 -5.92 12.08
C THR A 159 -14.11 -6.58 10.71
N ASP A 160 -13.54 -5.98 9.66
CA ASP A 160 -13.72 -6.39 8.27
C ASP A 160 -12.35 -6.53 7.58
N ASP A 161 -11.92 -7.78 7.43
CA ASP A 161 -10.64 -8.13 6.80
C ASP A 161 -10.63 -7.80 5.31
N ILE A 162 -11.75 -7.92 4.60
CA ILE A 162 -11.86 -7.51 3.20
C ILE A 162 -11.52 -6.03 3.06
N VAL A 163 -12.02 -5.19 3.97
CA VAL A 163 -11.72 -3.75 3.95
C VAL A 163 -10.24 -3.50 4.26
N LEU A 164 -9.67 -4.15 5.28
CA LEU A 164 -8.23 -3.99 5.58
C LEU A 164 -7.35 -4.44 4.41
N ASN A 165 -7.65 -5.59 3.81
CA ASN A 165 -6.89 -6.15 2.69
C ASN A 165 -6.99 -5.26 1.46
N THR A 166 -8.18 -4.70 1.21
CA THR A 166 -8.39 -3.74 0.11
C THR A 166 -7.66 -2.44 0.38
N LEU A 167 -7.59 -1.99 1.64
CA LEU A 167 -6.83 -0.80 2.01
C LEU A 167 -5.33 -1.00 1.77
N VAL A 168 -4.75 -2.06 2.31
CA VAL A 168 -3.30 -2.33 2.21
C VAL A 168 -2.90 -2.69 0.78
N GLY A 169 -3.59 -3.65 0.17
CA GLY A 169 -3.34 -4.05 -1.22
C GLY A 169 -3.62 -2.93 -2.21
N GLY A 170 -4.70 -2.17 -1.99
CA GLY A 170 -5.06 -1.02 -2.81
C GLY A 170 -4.06 0.12 -2.67
N PHE A 171 -3.58 0.42 -1.47
CA PHE A 171 -2.55 1.45 -1.29
C PHE A 171 -1.26 1.06 -2.02
N TYR A 172 -0.80 -0.19 -1.88
CA TYR A 172 0.33 -0.71 -2.65
C TYR A 172 0.11 -0.58 -4.17
N GLY A 173 -1.06 -0.99 -4.69
CA GLY A 173 -1.38 -0.86 -6.11
C GLY A 173 -1.40 0.59 -6.59
N SER A 174 -1.92 1.51 -5.78
CA SER A 174 -1.92 2.94 -6.10
C SER A 174 -0.51 3.53 -6.12
N THR A 175 0.37 3.06 -5.22
CA THR A 175 1.78 3.46 -5.18
C THR A 175 2.55 2.89 -6.37
N LEU A 176 2.30 1.65 -6.79
CA LEU A 176 2.86 1.16 -8.06
C LEU A 176 2.43 2.01 -9.25
N GLU A 177 1.13 2.33 -9.34
CA GLU A 177 0.60 3.05 -10.48
C GLU A 177 1.12 4.49 -10.55
N ILE A 178 1.26 5.19 -9.42
CA ILE A 178 1.81 6.54 -9.45
C ILE A 178 3.27 6.55 -9.92
N PHE A 179 4.11 5.61 -9.48
CA PHE A 179 5.50 5.55 -9.96
C PHE A 179 5.60 5.07 -11.41
N TYR A 180 4.69 4.21 -11.87
CA TYR A 180 4.54 3.92 -13.30
C TYR A 180 4.25 5.20 -14.11
N LEU A 181 3.28 6.00 -13.67
CA LEU A 181 2.88 7.26 -14.32
C LEU A 181 4.01 8.28 -14.30
N LEU A 182 4.59 8.55 -13.13
CA LEU A 182 5.67 9.53 -12.95
C LEU A 182 6.88 9.20 -13.82
N SER A 183 7.35 7.95 -13.80
CA SER A 183 8.48 7.53 -14.64
C SER A 183 8.14 7.59 -16.13
N SER A 184 6.95 7.13 -16.53
CA SER A 184 6.55 7.16 -17.94
C SER A 184 6.41 8.58 -18.49
N LEU A 185 5.81 9.47 -17.71
CA LEU A 185 5.62 10.87 -18.09
C LEU A 185 6.95 11.63 -18.06
N GLY A 186 7.77 11.45 -17.02
CA GLY A 186 9.10 12.07 -16.91
C GLY A 186 10.03 11.66 -18.06
N LEU A 187 10.02 10.39 -18.47
CA LEU A 187 10.77 9.93 -19.65
C LEU A 187 10.25 10.52 -20.97
N ALA A 188 8.97 10.90 -21.04
CA ALA A 188 8.39 11.51 -22.24
C ALA A 188 8.62 13.03 -22.29
N SER A 189 8.58 13.72 -21.14
CA SER A 189 8.71 15.17 -21.04
C SER A 189 10.14 15.66 -20.80
N GLY A 190 11.04 14.77 -20.35
CA GLY A 190 12.37 15.10 -19.85
C GLY A 190 12.39 15.31 -18.33
N VAL A 191 13.56 15.09 -17.74
CA VAL A 191 13.80 15.18 -16.28
C VAL A 191 14.36 16.57 -15.94
N THR A 192 13.51 17.43 -15.40
CA THR A 192 13.90 18.78 -14.92
C THR A 192 14.11 18.80 -13.41
N ASP A 193 14.66 19.89 -12.89
CA ASP A 193 14.83 20.09 -11.45
C ASP A 193 13.47 20.13 -10.73
N GLU A 194 12.45 20.77 -11.33
CA GLU A 194 11.09 20.82 -10.79
C GLU A 194 10.42 19.45 -10.78
N PHE A 195 10.57 18.67 -11.85
CA PHE A 195 10.09 17.29 -11.90
C PHE A 195 10.80 16.42 -10.85
N THR A 196 12.11 16.58 -10.70
CA THR A 196 12.90 15.82 -9.72
C THR A 196 12.45 16.15 -8.30
N ALA A 197 12.24 17.44 -7.97
CA ALA A 197 11.70 17.85 -6.69
C ALA A 197 10.29 17.28 -6.45
N PHE A 198 9.48 17.22 -7.49
CA PHE A 198 8.14 16.64 -7.43
C PHE A 198 8.14 15.14 -7.13
N VAL A 199 8.97 14.35 -7.83
CA VAL A 199 9.12 12.92 -7.55
C VAL A 199 9.66 12.68 -6.13
N ASN A 200 10.64 13.47 -5.67
CA ASN A 200 11.13 13.37 -4.30
C ASN A 200 10.04 13.69 -3.26
N GLY A 201 9.08 14.55 -3.59
CA GLY A 201 7.91 14.82 -2.75
C GLY A 201 7.04 13.59 -2.50
N HIS A 202 7.18 12.52 -3.30
CA HIS A 202 6.49 11.23 -3.10
C HIS A 202 7.28 10.24 -2.23
N LEU A 203 8.47 10.59 -1.69
CA LEU A 203 9.17 9.74 -0.72
C LEU A 203 8.28 9.35 0.49
N PRO A 204 7.51 10.28 1.10
CA PRO A 204 6.58 9.92 2.17
C PRO A 204 5.51 8.89 1.75
N GLN A 205 5.17 8.78 0.47
CA GLN A 205 4.24 7.74 -0.01
C GLN A 205 4.85 6.35 0.05
N LEU A 206 6.15 6.24 -0.24
CA LEU A 206 6.89 4.98 -0.16
C LEU A 206 7.09 4.59 1.30
N GLU A 207 7.42 5.54 2.17
CA GLU A 207 7.51 5.33 3.63
C GLU A 207 6.16 4.86 4.19
N LEU A 208 5.07 5.54 3.83
CA LEU A 208 3.72 5.13 4.23
C LEU A 208 3.39 3.72 3.73
N ALA A 209 3.74 3.38 2.48
CA ALA A 209 3.54 2.03 1.97
C ALA A 209 4.35 0.97 2.73
N GLN A 210 5.60 1.28 3.11
CA GLN A 210 6.43 0.40 3.94
C GLN A 210 5.81 0.18 5.31
N GLU A 211 5.39 1.26 5.98
CA GLU A 211 4.77 1.18 7.30
C GLU A 211 3.44 0.44 7.27
N MET A 212 2.64 0.61 6.21
CA MET A 212 1.41 -0.14 6.02
C MET A 212 1.66 -1.64 5.90
N LEU A 213 2.64 -2.03 5.09
CA LEU A 213 3.01 -3.43 4.90
C LEU A 213 3.61 -4.02 6.18
N GLU A 214 4.43 -3.26 6.91
CA GLU A 214 5.01 -3.68 8.19
C GLU A 214 3.90 -3.93 9.23
N ALA A 215 3.02 -2.95 9.45
CA ALA A 215 1.91 -3.07 10.40
C ALA A 215 1.01 -4.27 10.09
N TYR A 216 0.75 -4.51 8.81
CA TYR A 216 -0.08 -5.62 8.35
C TYR A 216 0.65 -6.98 8.47
N SER A 217 1.97 -7.00 8.36
CA SER A 217 2.80 -8.21 8.47
C SER A 217 3.03 -8.72 9.90
N GLU A 218 2.71 -7.93 10.93
CA GLU A 218 2.80 -8.34 12.34
C GLU A 218 1.93 -9.57 12.66
N ASN A 219 0.94 -9.85 11.81
CA ASN A 219 0.17 -11.10 11.82
C ASN A 219 0.56 -11.98 10.62
N GLU A 220 1.07 -13.19 10.87
CA GLU A 220 1.54 -14.09 9.83
C GLU A 220 0.46 -14.55 8.83
N GLU A 221 -0.81 -14.63 9.25
CA GLU A 221 -1.90 -15.01 8.35
C GLU A 221 -2.18 -13.86 7.37
N LEU A 222 -2.30 -12.64 7.90
CA LEU A 222 -2.47 -11.43 7.10
C LEU A 222 -1.29 -11.26 6.14
N ALA A 223 -0.05 -11.37 6.62
CA ALA A 223 1.17 -11.27 5.81
C ALA A 223 1.13 -12.15 4.55
N LYS A 224 0.67 -13.41 4.68
CA LYS A 224 0.56 -14.36 3.57
C LYS A 224 -0.55 -14.01 2.58
N MET A 225 -1.64 -13.39 3.03
CA MET A 225 -2.76 -13.02 2.16
C MET A 225 -2.38 -11.97 1.12
N LEU A 226 -1.39 -11.11 1.44
CA LEU A 226 -0.94 -10.04 0.56
C LEU A 226 0.53 -10.15 0.18
N ASP A 227 1.22 -11.27 0.36
CA ASP A 227 2.66 -11.38 0.05
C ASP A 227 3.45 -10.13 0.47
N THR A 228 3.36 -9.78 1.76
CA THR A 228 3.88 -8.50 2.27
C THR A 228 5.37 -8.34 2.01
N ASP A 229 6.13 -9.43 2.10
CA ASP A 229 7.58 -9.43 1.90
C ASP A 229 7.94 -9.08 0.45
N GLY A 230 7.27 -9.71 -0.53
CA GLY A 230 7.46 -9.42 -1.95
C GLY A 230 7.08 -7.97 -2.27
N LYS A 231 5.96 -7.49 -1.74
CA LYS A 231 5.51 -6.10 -1.95
C LYS A 231 6.46 -5.10 -1.30
N LYS A 232 6.93 -5.38 -0.09
CA LYS A 232 7.88 -4.52 0.62
C LYS A 232 9.20 -4.43 -0.15
N ALA A 233 9.71 -5.54 -0.66
CA ALA A 233 10.94 -5.54 -1.45
C ALA A 233 10.85 -4.63 -2.71
N VAL A 234 9.68 -4.58 -3.35
CA VAL A 234 9.44 -3.67 -4.49
C VAL A 234 9.48 -2.22 -4.04
N ILE A 235 8.75 -1.87 -2.97
CA ILE A 235 8.73 -0.50 -2.43
C ILE A 235 10.12 -0.07 -1.98
N ASP A 236 10.85 -0.94 -1.27
CA ASP A 236 12.21 -0.68 -0.80
C ASP A 236 13.18 -0.42 -1.97
N SER A 237 13.00 -1.11 -3.10
CA SER A 237 13.84 -0.91 -4.29
C SER A 237 13.61 0.47 -4.92
N ILE A 238 12.34 0.90 -5.04
CA ILE A 238 11.99 2.24 -5.54
C ILE A 238 12.49 3.32 -4.58
N PHE A 239 12.27 3.12 -3.27
CA PHE A 239 12.73 4.03 -2.23
C PHE A 239 14.25 4.22 -2.27
N ALA A 240 15.02 3.14 -2.41
CA ALA A 240 16.48 3.19 -2.45
C ALA A 240 17.00 4.07 -3.61
N ILE A 241 16.37 4.01 -4.78
CA ILE A 241 16.74 4.84 -5.94
C ILE A 241 16.47 6.32 -5.64
N ILE A 242 15.24 6.66 -5.24
CA ILE A 242 14.83 8.06 -5.04
C ILE A 242 15.59 8.71 -3.86
N SER A 243 15.74 7.99 -2.75
CA SER A 243 16.49 8.47 -1.58
C SER A 243 18.01 8.49 -1.79
N GLY A 244 18.56 7.60 -2.62
CA GLY A 244 19.98 7.60 -2.96
C GLY A 244 20.38 8.83 -3.77
N GLU A 245 19.52 9.26 -4.69
CA GLU A 245 19.79 10.35 -5.63
C GLU A 245 19.33 11.73 -5.13
N MET A 246 18.48 11.80 -4.08
CA MET A 246 18.03 12.98 -3.34
C MET A 246 18.26 14.34 -4.06
N GLY A 247 17.45 14.59 -5.09
CA GLY A 247 17.49 15.84 -5.86
C GLY A 247 18.23 15.79 -7.18
N LYS A 248 18.69 14.61 -7.63
CA LYS A 248 19.42 14.43 -8.89
C LYS A 248 18.95 13.23 -9.72
N LEU A 249 17.66 12.87 -9.62
CA LEU A 249 17.10 11.82 -10.45
C LEU A 249 17.41 12.08 -11.93
N THR A 250 17.85 11.03 -12.60
CA THR A 250 18.19 11.02 -14.02
C THR A 250 17.16 10.23 -14.82
N GLU A 251 17.22 10.31 -16.15
CA GLU A 251 16.42 9.44 -17.01
C GLU A 251 16.71 7.95 -16.77
N ASP A 252 17.94 7.59 -16.40
CA ASP A 252 18.31 6.19 -16.17
C ASP A 252 17.69 5.68 -14.86
N ASP A 253 17.62 6.52 -13.82
CA ASP A 253 16.90 6.20 -12.58
C ASP A 253 15.40 5.98 -12.84
N LEU A 254 14.79 6.83 -13.68
CA LEU A 254 13.39 6.65 -14.07
C LEU A 254 13.16 5.35 -14.86
N LYS A 255 14.09 4.97 -15.74
CA LYS A 255 14.03 3.69 -16.47
C LYS A 255 14.16 2.52 -15.51
N GLU A 256 15.01 2.62 -14.50
CA GLU A 256 15.18 1.58 -13.47
C GLU A 256 13.91 1.42 -12.64
N ILE A 257 13.35 2.52 -12.11
CA ILE A 257 12.06 2.52 -11.40
C ILE A 257 10.96 1.93 -12.28
N LEU A 258 10.88 2.34 -13.56
CA LEU A 258 9.88 1.82 -14.48
C LEU A 258 10.06 0.32 -14.72
N THR A 259 11.30 -0.18 -14.80
CA THR A 259 11.60 -1.61 -14.94
C THR A 259 11.12 -2.39 -13.72
N ILE A 260 11.42 -1.91 -12.52
CA ILE A 260 10.98 -2.51 -11.26
C ILE A 260 9.45 -2.57 -11.22
N VAL A 261 8.78 -1.44 -11.46
CA VAL A 261 7.31 -1.36 -11.41
C VAL A 261 6.67 -2.27 -12.46
N LYS A 262 7.14 -2.25 -13.71
CA LYS A 262 6.59 -3.09 -14.78
C LYS A 262 6.77 -4.58 -14.52
N SER A 263 7.84 -5.00 -13.84
CA SER A 263 8.06 -6.41 -13.51
C SER A 263 6.93 -7.02 -12.66
N VAL A 264 6.26 -6.20 -11.84
CA VAL A 264 5.13 -6.63 -11.00
C VAL A 264 3.78 -6.16 -11.53
N ARG A 265 3.73 -4.98 -12.17
CA ARG A 265 2.50 -4.40 -12.73
C ARG A 265 2.03 -5.14 -13.97
N ASP A 266 2.90 -5.41 -14.93
CA ASP A 266 2.51 -5.94 -16.23
C ASP A 266 1.75 -7.29 -16.12
N PRO A 267 2.16 -8.25 -15.25
CA PRO A 267 1.37 -9.46 -15.00
C PRO A 267 -0.02 -9.21 -14.40
N LEU A 268 -0.17 -8.17 -13.56
CA LEU A 268 -1.45 -7.82 -12.94
C LEU A 268 -2.41 -7.21 -13.97
N VAL A 269 -1.90 -6.38 -14.88
CA VAL A 269 -2.70 -5.68 -15.88
C VAL A 269 -2.81 -6.42 -17.21
N ALA A 270 -2.31 -7.66 -17.27
CA ALA A 270 -2.47 -8.53 -18.43
C ALA A 270 -3.92 -9.04 -18.54
N PRO A 271 -4.56 -8.94 -19.73
CA PRO A 271 -5.85 -9.57 -20.02
C PRO A 271 -5.90 -11.03 -19.64
N CYS A 272 -7.03 -11.45 -19.07
CA CYS A 272 -7.32 -12.87 -18.95
C CYS A 272 -7.49 -13.49 -20.35
N GLN A 273 -6.90 -14.67 -20.52
CA GLN A 273 -7.01 -15.48 -21.74
C GLN A 273 -8.35 -16.20 -21.80
#